data_AF-A0A8B6D1C4-F1
#
_entry.id   AF-A0A8B6D1C4-F1
#
_cell.length_a   1.000
_cell.length_b   1.000
_cell.length_c   1.000
_cell.angle_alpha   90.00
_cell.angle_beta   90.00
_cell.angle_gamma   90.00
#
_symmetry.space_group_name_H-M   'P 1'
#
loop_
_entity.id
_entity.type
_entity.pdbx_description
1 polymer ?
#
loop_
_entity_poly.entity_id
_entity_poly.type
_entity_poly.pdbx_seq_one_letter_code
_entity_poly.pdbx_strand_id
1 'polypeptide(L)'
;MASSVPVLSREETNFLRVANLLIRLSPKAVRILFNREFNPGGLKSIFSKNWTKLDKLKKKHVLTQTQWSLLFPSGYDPKSNDFDLTLMVCLLRNLSTITIQDQLPQPADMSEGAAVSRIKFYRNQIAHSDSGAMSDADFNTTFPAVSK
;
A
#
# COMPACT_ATOMS: atom_id res chain seq x y z
N MET A 1 13.17 -33.36 -21.24
CA MET A 1 13.97 -32.23 -20.72
C MET A 1 13.47 -31.91 -19.33
N ALA A 2 14.22 -32.26 -18.28
CA ALA A 2 13.86 -31.85 -16.92
C ALA A 2 14.22 -30.36 -16.78
N SER A 3 13.22 -29.50 -16.58
CA SER A 3 13.45 -28.10 -16.24
C SER A 3 13.97 -28.06 -14.81
N SER A 4 15.27 -27.79 -14.62
CA SER A 4 15.83 -27.57 -13.29
C SER A 4 15.33 -26.23 -12.77
N VAL A 5 14.60 -26.25 -11.65
CA VAL A 5 14.20 -25.01 -10.96
C VAL A 5 15.48 -24.27 -10.53
N PRO A 6 15.65 -22.99 -10.87
CA PRO A 6 16.80 -22.22 -10.42
C PRO A 6 16.83 -22.16 -8.88
N VAL A 7 17.98 -22.46 -8.28
CA VAL A 7 18.18 -22.27 -6.84
C VAL A 7 18.50 -20.80 -6.61
N LEU A 8 17.66 -20.13 -5.82
CA LEU A 8 17.85 -18.73 -5.48
C LEU A 8 18.99 -18.55 -4.48
N SER A 9 19.72 -17.45 -4.61
CA SER A 9 20.65 -16.99 -3.59
C SER A 9 19.91 -16.65 -2.29
N ARG A 10 20.67 -16.48 -1.21
CA ARG A 10 20.10 -15.98 0.04
C ARG A 10 19.52 -14.57 -0.14
N GLU A 11 20.22 -13.68 -0.84
CA GLU A 11 19.74 -12.32 -1.06
C GLU A 11 18.48 -12.27 -1.93
N GLU A 12 18.39 -13.09 -2.98
CA GLU A 12 17.19 -13.22 -3.81
C GLU A 12 16.01 -13.76 -2.98
N THR A 13 16.26 -14.75 -2.13
CA THR A 13 15.25 -15.29 -1.21
C THR A 13 14.75 -14.22 -0.23
N ASN A 14 15.65 -13.44 0.36
CA ASN A 14 15.32 -12.34 1.25
C ASN A 14 14.44 -11.29 0.55
N PHE A 15 14.83 -10.90 -0.66
CA PHE A 15 14.06 -9.97 -1.49
C PHE A 15 12.64 -10.49 -1.75
N LEU A 16 12.49 -11.73 -2.21
CA LEU A 16 11.18 -12.31 -2.50
C LEU A 16 10.30 -12.43 -1.24
N ARG A 17 10.88 -12.71 -0.07
CA ARG A 17 10.14 -12.74 1.19
C ARG A 17 9.54 -11.37 1.53
N VAL A 18 10.34 -10.31 1.43
CA VAL A 18 9.88 -8.93 1.65
C VAL A 18 8.88 -8.49 0.59
N ALA A 19 9.14 -8.77 -0.68
CA ALA A 19 8.25 -8.46 -1.79
C ALA A 19 6.88 -9.16 -1.63
N ASN A 20 6.87 -10.44 -1.27
CA ASN A 20 5.64 -11.19 -1.02
C ASN A 20 4.83 -10.59 0.14
N LEU A 21 5.51 -10.21 1.23
CA LEU A 21 4.86 -9.54 2.35
C LEU A 21 4.21 -8.21 1.91
N LEU A 22 4.97 -7.34 1.24
CA LEU A 22 4.52 -6.01 0.82
C LEU A 22 3.46 -6.03 -0.29
N ILE A 23 3.56 -6.94 -1.25
CA ILE A 23 2.70 -6.97 -2.44
C ILE A 23 1.44 -7.78 -2.18
N ARG A 24 1.51 -8.89 -1.42
CA ARG A 24 0.38 -9.81 -1.24
C ARG A 24 -0.30 -9.71 0.11
N LEU A 25 0.44 -9.42 1.18
CA LEU A 25 -0.09 -9.46 2.54
C LEU A 25 -0.42 -8.06 3.07
N SER A 26 0.48 -7.09 2.90
CA SER A 26 0.28 -5.71 3.37
C SER A 26 -0.99 -5.05 2.82
N PRO A 27 -1.42 -5.23 1.55
CA PRO A 27 -2.68 -4.66 1.09
C PRO A 27 -3.89 -5.19 1.86
N LYS A 28 -3.86 -6.44 2.33
CA LYS A 28 -4.94 -7.02 3.15
C LYS A 28 -4.96 -6.36 4.53
N ALA A 29 -3.80 -6.19 5.17
CA ALA A 29 -3.69 -5.51 6.46
C ALA A 29 -4.14 -4.05 6.38
N VAL A 30 -3.68 -3.31 5.37
CA VAL A 30 -4.08 -1.92 5.15
C VAL A 30 -5.57 -1.82 4.83
N ARG A 31 -6.18 -2.81 4.16
CA ARG A 31 -7.63 -2.84 3.92
C ARG A 31 -8.44 -2.99 5.21
N ILE A 32 -7.94 -3.73 6.20
CA ILE A 32 -8.59 -3.85 7.51
C ILE A 32 -8.65 -2.47 8.17
N LEU A 33 -7.53 -1.74 8.20
CA LEU A 33 -7.46 -0.37 8.68
C LEU A 33 -8.38 0.56 7.88
N PHE A 34 -8.32 0.49 6.56
CA PHE A 34 -9.17 1.28 5.66
C PHE A 34 -10.66 1.10 5.95
N ASN A 35 -11.12 -0.15 6.10
CA ASN A 35 -12.53 -0.45 6.35
C ASN A 35 -12.98 -0.01 7.76
N ARG A 36 -12.04 0.15 8.70
CA ARG A 36 -12.32 0.70 10.02
C ARG A 36 -12.51 2.23 9.96
N GLU A 37 -11.65 2.92 9.20
CA GLU A 37 -11.74 4.37 9.00
C GLU A 37 -12.92 4.76 8.09
N PHE A 38 -13.23 3.92 7.10
CA PHE A 38 -14.29 4.14 6.13
C PHE A 38 -15.21 2.94 6.07
N ASN A 39 -16.41 3.06 6.64
CA ASN A 39 -17.42 2.01 6.58
C ASN A 39 -17.63 1.55 5.12
N PRO A 40 -17.40 0.27 4.78
CA PRO A 40 -17.53 -0.24 3.40
C PRO A 40 -18.90 0.01 2.77
N GLY A 41 -19.98 -0.08 3.56
CA GLY A 41 -21.34 0.21 3.08
C GLY A 41 -21.62 1.70 2.83
N GLY A 42 -20.75 2.58 3.32
CA GLY A 42 -20.88 4.03 3.23
C GLY A 42 -19.96 4.70 2.21
N LEU A 43 -19.12 3.93 1.48
CA LEU A 43 -18.06 4.49 0.63
C LEU A 43 -18.56 5.49 -0.39
N LYS A 44 -19.69 5.20 -1.06
CA LYS A 44 -20.31 6.13 -2.02
C LYS A 44 -20.63 7.48 -1.39
N SER A 45 -21.23 7.49 -0.19
CA SER A 45 -21.54 8.72 0.53
C SER A 45 -20.27 9.45 0.96
N ILE A 46 -19.27 8.72 1.47
CA ILE A 46 -17.98 9.28 1.90
C ILE A 46 -17.29 9.97 0.72
N PHE A 47 -17.22 9.34 -0.45
CA PHE A 47 -16.56 9.91 -1.63
C PHE A 47 -17.33 11.09 -2.22
N SER A 48 -18.67 11.01 -2.28
CA SER A 48 -19.50 12.14 -2.70
C SER A 48 -19.34 13.36 -1.79
N LYS A 49 -19.31 13.16 -0.47
CA LYS A 49 -19.06 14.24 0.51
C LYS A 49 -17.68 14.87 0.35
N ASN A 50 -16.69 14.10 -0.11
CA ASN A 50 -15.31 14.54 -0.30
C ASN A 50 -14.96 14.84 -1.77
N TRP A 51 -15.97 15.00 -2.65
CA TRP A 51 -15.79 15.14 -4.09
C TRP A 51 -14.74 16.19 -4.46
N THR A 52 -14.84 17.40 -3.90
CA THR A 52 -13.91 18.50 -4.20
C THR A 52 -12.46 18.16 -3.86
N LYS A 53 -12.23 17.41 -2.77
CA LYS A 53 -10.88 17.00 -2.38
C LYS A 53 -10.34 15.93 -3.33
N LEU A 54 -11.17 14.95 -3.68
CA LEU A 54 -10.82 13.90 -4.63
C LEU A 54 -10.58 14.45 -6.04
N ASP A 55 -11.42 15.36 -6.53
CA ASP A 55 -11.28 16.02 -7.83
C ASP A 55 -9.96 16.81 -7.90
N LYS A 56 -9.57 17.51 -6.83
CA LYS A 56 -8.26 18.16 -6.73
C LYS A 56 -7.11 17.15 -6.83
N LEU A 57 -7.21 15.99 -6.19
CA LEU A 57 -6.18 14.94 -6.28
C LEU A 57 -6.10 14.35 -7.70
N LYS A 58 -7.22 14.17 -8.37
CA LYS A 58 -7.27 13.76 -9.77
C LYS A 58 -6.60 14.78 -10.70
N LYS A 59 -6.96 16.06 -10.56
CA LYS A 59 -6.38 17.16 -11.35
C LYS A 59 -4.87 17.32 -11.14
N LYS A 60 -4.37 16.95 -9.96
CA LYS A 60 -2.93 16.91 -9.64
C LYS A 60 -2.24 15.60 -10.02
N HIS A 61 -2.93 14.70 -10.72
CA HIS A 61 -2.42 13.37 -11.11
C HIS A 61 -2.00 12.47 -9.95
N VAL A 62 -2.47 12.76 -8.72
CA VAL A 62 -2.27 11.88 -7.56
C VAL A 62 -3.20 10.66 -7.64
N LEU A 63 -4.41 10.86 -8.19
CA LEU A 63 -5.32 9.78 -8.55
C LEU A 63 -5.30 9.58 -10.06
N THR A 64 -5.05 8.34 -10.49
CA THR A 64 -5.13 7.99 -11.91
C THR A 64 -6.59 7.89 -12.37
N GLN A 65 -6.81 7.92 -13.69
CA GLN A 65 -8.16 7.72 -14.23
C GLN A 65 -8.72 6.34 -13.86
N THR A 66 -7.90 5.30 -13.81
CA THR A 66 -8.30 3.95 -13.37
C THR A 66 -8.77 3.97 -11.91
N GLN A 67 -7.99 4.60 -11.02
CA GLN A 67 -8.37 4.74 -9.62
C GLN A 67 -9.64 5.58 -9.45
N TRP A 68 -9.80 6.64 -10.25
CA TRP A 68 -11.02 7.45 -10.25
C TRP A 68 -12.27 6.64 -10.57
N SER A 69 -12.20 5.77 -11.58
CA SER A 69 -13.30 4.89 -11.97
C SER A 69 -13.67 3.88 -10.88
N LEU A 70 -12.74 3.53 -9.98
CA LEU A 70 -13.03 2.69 -8.81
C LEU A 70 -13.75 3.46 -7.70
N LEU A 71 -13.52 4.77 -7.58
CA LEU A 71 -14.19 5.63 -6.58
C LEU A 71 -15.60 6.03 -7.04
N PHE A 72 -15.77 6.28 -8.34
CA PHE A 72 -17.03 6.71 -8.94
C PHE A 72 -17.43 5.80 -10.12
N PRO A 73 -17.72 4.52 -9.86
CA PRO A 73 -18.15 3.59 -10.88
C PRO A 73 -19.56 3.90 -11.41
N SER A 74 -19.82 3.53 -12.66
CA SER A 74 -21.15 3.60 -13.27
C SER A 74 -21.97 2.36 -12.93
N GLY A 75 -23.12 2.55 -12.28
CA GLY A 75 -24.12 1.49 -12.10
C GLY A 75 -23.89 0.53 -10.92
N TYR A 76 -22.86 0.73 -10.11
CA TYR A 76 -22.65 -0.01 -8.87
C TYR A 76 -22.00 0.87 -7.80
N ASP A 77 -21.93 0.37 -6.57
CA ASP A 77 -21.27 1.07 -5.46
C ASP A 77 -19.80 0.65 -5.35
N PRO A 78 -18.89 1.59 -5.01
CA PRO A 78 -17.46 1.32 -4.89
C PRO A 78 -17.19 0.30 -3.77
N LYS A 79 -16.23 -0.61 -3.99
CA LYS A 79 -15.85 -1.66 -3.04
C LYS A 79 -14.37 -1.57 -2.70
N SER A 80 -14.06 -1.55 -1.40
CA SER A 80 -12.66 -1.50 -0.94
C SER A 80 -11.82 -2.73 -1.34
N ASN A 81 -12.47 -3.84 -1.70
CA ASN A 81 -11.81 -5.03 -2.22
C ASN A 81 -11.13 -4.79 -3.59
N ASP A 82 -11.64 -3.84 -4.36
CA ASP A 82 -11.11 -3.50 -5.69
C ASP A 82 -9.95 -2.49 -5.60
N PHE A 83 -9.67 -1.95 -4.40
CA PHE A 83 -8.62 -0.95 -4.21
C PHE A 83 -7.26 -1.60 -4.00
N ASP A 84 -6.27 -1.06 -4.72
CA ASP A 84 -4.86 -1.37 -4.51
C ASP A 84 -4.31 -0.62 -3.28
N LEU A 85 -3.11 -1.01 -2.85
CA LEU A 85 -2.43 -0.38 -1.71
C LEU A 85 -2.25 1.12 -1.92
N THR A 86 -1.88 1.54 -3.14
CA THR A 86 -1.65 2.95 -3.49
C THR A 86 -2.91 3.79 -3.26
N LEU A 87 -4.06 3.31 -3.74
CA LEU A 87 -5.33 4.00 -3.60
C LEU A 87 -5.76 4.07 -2.13
N MET A 88 -5.67 2.95 -1.38
CA MET A 88 -6.03 2.94 0.04
C MET A 88 -5.16 3.91 0.85
N VAL A 89 -3.84 3.94 0.62
CA VAL A 89 -2.92 4.87 1.28
C VAL A 89 -3.25 6.33 0.93
N CYS A 90 -3.54 6.60 -0.35
CA CYS A 90 -3.93 7.94 -0.80
C CYS A 90 -5.21 8.42 -0.10
N LEU A 91 -6.23 7.56 -0.03
CA LEU A 91 -7.50 7.89 0.60
C LEU A 91 -7.37 8.05 2.12
N LEU A 92 -6.65 7.17 2.82
CA LEU A 92 -6.38 7.31 4.25
C LEU A 92 -5.71 8.65 4.54
N ARG A 93 -4.60 8.95 3.85
CA ARG A 93 -3.87 10.20 4.02
C ARG A 93 -4.73 11.45 3.82
N ASN A 94 -5.63 11.40 2.85
CA ASN A 94 -6.38 12.59 2.44
C ASN A 94 -7.75 12.69 3.11
N LEU A 95 -8.37 11.60 3.55
CA LEU A 95 -9.76 11.61 4.01
C LEU A 95 -9.93 11.17 5.47
N SER A 96 -8.94 10.56 6.10
CA SER A 96 -8.96 10.24 7.54
C SER A 96 -8.05 11.16 8.35
N THR A 97 -8.01 10.95 9.66
CA THR A 97 -7.12 11.66 10.60
C THR A 97 -5.75 10.99 10.72
N ILE A 98 -5.52 9.87 10.03
CA ILE A 98 -4.28 9.11 10.10
C ILE A 98 -3.17 9.86 9.36
N THR A 99 -2.10 10.19 10.10
CA THR A 99 -0.92 10.84 9.52
C THR A 99 -0.01 9.81 8.86
N ILE A 100 0.02 9.81 7.52
CA ILE A 100 0.89 8.94 6.72
C ILE A 100 2.03 9.79 6.14
N GLN A 101 3.25 9.53 6.59
CA GLN A 101 4.45 10.27 6.21
C GLN A 101 4.95 9.85 4.81
N ASP A 102 5.64 10.75 4.11
CA ASP A 102 6.31 10.42 2.85
C ASP A 102 7.69 9.80 3.05
N GLN A 103 8.33 10.13 4.17
CA GLN A 103 9.62 9.59 4.58
C GLN A 103 9.45 8.39 5.51
N LEU A 104 10.53 7.62 5.67
CA LEU A 104 10.56 6.49 6.61
C LEU A 104 10.40 7.02 8.05
N PRO A 105 9.37 6.58 8.80
CA PRO A 105 9.19 7.01 10.19
C PRO A 105 10.28 6.46 11.11
N GLN A 106 10.44 7.09 12.28
CA GLN A 106 11.32 6.61 13.32
C GLN A 106 10.96 5.17 13.75
N PRO A 107 11.93 4.27 14.00
CA PRO A 107 11.65 2.89 14.37
C PRO A 107 10.76 2.73 15.62
N ALA A 108 10.82 3.69 16.55
CA ALA A 108 10.03 3.70 17.78
C ALA A 108 8.56 4.11 17.58
N ASP A 109 8.20 4.71 16.43
CA ASP A 109 6.83 5.13 16.16
C ASP A 109 5.95 3.93 15.79
N MET A 110 5.20 3.42 16.76
CA MET A 110 4.34 2.25 16.58
C MET A 110 2.91 2.63 16.15
N SER A 111 2.67 3.87 15.74
CA SER A 111 1.35 4.30 15.24
C SER A 111 0.98 3.59 13.94
N GLU A 112 -0.33 3.50 13.67
CA GLU A 112 -0.84 2.92 12.43
C GLU A 112 -0.40 3.74 11.21
N GLY A 113 -0.37 5.06 11.34
CA GLY A 113 0.16 5.95 10.31
C GLY A 113 1.62 5.63 9.99
N ALA A 114 2.46 5.38 11.00
CA ALA A 114 3.84 4.96 10.81
C ALA A 114 3.95 3.56 10.18
N ALA A 115 3.12 2.59 10.59
CA ALA A 115 3.09 1.26 9.99
C ALA A 115 2.76 1.32 8.49
N VAL A 116 1.71 2.06 8.11
CA VAL A 116 1.34 2.27 6.70
C VAL A 116 2.44 3.02 5.93
N SER A 117 3.11 3.98 6.57
CA SER A 117 4.22 4.73 5.97
C SER A 117 5.43 3.83 5.67
N ARG A 118 5.78 2.90 6.58
CA ARG A 118 6.83 1.89 6.34
C ARG A 118 6.48 0.98 5.17
N ILE A 119 5.26 0.46 5.15
CA ILE A 119 4.75 -0.37 4.04
C ILE A 119 4.88 0.38 2.71
N LYS A 120 4.40 1.64 2.66
CA LYS A 120 4.50 2.50 1.47
C LYS A 120 5.96 2.68 1.04
N PHE A 121 6.84 3.03 1.96
CA PHE A 121 8.25 3.32 1.71
C PHE A 121 8.99 2.09 1.15
N TYR A 122 8.91 0.95 1.83
CA TYR A 122 9.60 -0.26 1.40
C TYR A 122 8.99 -0.87 0.14
N ARG A 123 7.67 -0.75 -0.08
CA ARG A 123 7.04 -1.17 -1.35
C ARG A 123 7.57 -0.35 -2.52
N ASN A 124 7.85 0.94 -2.32
CA ASN A 124 8.47 1.78 -3.34
C ASN A 124 9.92 1.34 -3.62
N GLN A 125 10.71 1.06 -2.58
CA GLN A 125 12.08 0.56 -2.76
C GLN A 125 12.13 -0.77 -3.53
N ILE A 126 11.28 -1.73 -3.16
CA ILE A 126 11.19 -3.03 -3.86
C ILE A 126 10.80 -2.84 -5.32
N ALA A 127 9.85 -1.94 -5.62
CA ALA A 127 9.39 -1.70 -6.99
C ALA A 127 10.46 -1.05 -7.90
N HIS A 128 11.44 -0.36 -7.31
CA HIS A 128 12.54 0.30 -8.02
C HIS A 128 13.87 -0.46 -7.90
N SER A 129 13.85 -1.68 -7.35
CA SER A 129 15.05 -2.50 -7.20
C SER A 129 15.36 -3.27 -8.47
N ASP A 130 16.49 -2.94 -9.12
CA ASP A 130 16.91 -3.60 -10.37
C ASP A 130 17.56 -4.98 -10.15
N SER A 131 18.08 -5.25 -8.94
CA SER A 131 18.84 -6.46 -8.63
C SER A 131 17.98 -7.69 -8.34
N GLY A 132 16.72 -7.51 -7.92
CA GLY A 132 15.91 -8.59 -7.35
C GLY A 132 16.50 -9.27 -6.11
N ALA A 133 17.48 -8.63 -5.45
CA ALA A 133 18.25 -9.20 -4.35
C ALA A 133 18.37 -8.21 -3.18
N MET A 134 18.33 -8.71 -1.95
CA MET A 134 18.39 -7.93 -0.72
C MET A 134 19.41 -8.52 0.26
N SER A 135 20.37 -7.70 0.70
CA SER A 135 21.40 -8.12 1.66
C SER A 135 20.78 -8.59 2.98
N ASP A 136 21.50 -9.43 3.73
CA ASP A 136 21.06 -9.85 5.07
C ASP A 136 20.86 -8.65 6.02
N ALA A 137 21.67 -7.59 5.90
CA ALA A 137 21.55 -6.38 6.72
C ALA A 137 20.25 -5.60 6.40
N ASP A 138 19.95 -5.41 5.11
CA ASP A 138 18.73 -4.74 4.67
C ASP A 138 17.49 -5.55 5.01
N PHE A 139 17.58 -6.88 4.86
CA PHE A 139 16.50 -7.80 5.22
C PHE A 139 16.18 -7.74 6.72
N ASN A 140 17.21 -7.81 7.57
CA ASN A 140 17.05 -7.76 9.02
C ASN A 140 16.50 -6.40 9.52
N THR A 141 16.65 -5.34 8.74
CA THR A 141 16.05 -4.03 9.01
C THR A 141 14.62 -3.94 8.47
N THR A 142 14.41 -4.38 7.23
CA THR A 142 13.17 -4.18 6.48
C THR A 142 12.07 -5.14 6.92
N PHE A 143 12.37 -6.43 7.01
CA PHE A 143 11.36 -7.46 7.24
C PHE A 143 10.60 -7.23 8.56
N PRO A 144 11.25 -6.98 9.71
CA PRO A 144 10.56 -6.71 10.97
C PRO A 144 9.76 -5.39 10.98
N ALA A 145 10.14 -4.43 10.13
CA ALA A 145 9.50 -3.12 10.05
C ALA A 145 8.12 -3.17 9.36
N VAL A 146 7.88 -4.20 8.54
CA VAL A 146 6.65 -4.35 7.73
C VAL A 146 5.91 -5.68 7.99
N SER A 147 6.41 -6.49 8.92
CA SER A 147 5.79 -7.76 9.35
C SER A 147 5.00 -7.65 10.66
N LYS A 148 4.92 -6.46 11.26
CA LYS A 148 4.15 -6.18 12.48
C LYS A 148 2.78 -5.62 12.11
#